data_AF-A0A4Y2VT98-F1
#
_entry.id   AF-A0A4Y2VT98-F1
#
_cell.length_a   1.000
_cell.length_b   1.000
_cell.length_c   1.000
_cell.angle_alpha   90.00
_cell.angle_beta   90.00
_cell.angle_gamma   90.00
#
_symmetry.space_group_name_H-M   'P 1'
#
loop_
_entity.id
_entity.type
_entity.pdbx_description
1 polymer ?
#
loop_
_entity_poly.entity_id
_entity_poly.type
_entity_poly.pdbx_seq_one_letter_code
_entity_poly.pdbx_strand_id
1 'polypeptide(L)'
;MNSYYDLGLLTAVTTNMNQHVYFNILDDQVLPFSQHLHDEYAQVAPIFKDNNSTVHRAGRICDWFDEHSHTLLHLDWPAKSPDLNPIENLWDMLEQRVKRRNQHSRNLVDLLYQIISEWLKLDATYLQNLVDSLESRQLSSPEAELHGIKLCFS
;
A
#
# COMPACT_ATOMS: atom_id res chain seq x y z
N MET A 1 -1.32 -3.87 -3.15
CA MET A 1 0.12 -3.77 -2.85
C MET A 1 0.75 -2.90 -3.90
N ASN A 2 1.59 -1.93 -3.59
CA ASN A 2 2.35 -1.19 -4.61
C ASN A 2 3.75 -0.93 -4.08
N SER A 3 4.72 -0.93 -4.98
CA SER A 3 6.08 -0.48 -4.72
C SER A 3 6.43 0.70 -5.62
N TYR A 4 7.60 1.30 -5.41
CA TYR A 4 8.13 2.32 -6.33
C TYR A 4 8.35 1.76 -7.76
N TYR A 5 8.62 0.47 -7.87
CA TYR A 5 8.99 -0.18 -9.14
C TYR A 5 7.82 -0.91 -9.80
N ASP A 6 6.85 -1.41 -9.02
CA ASP A 6 5.80 -2.27 -9.56
C ASP A 6 4.42 -2.08 -8.88
N LEU A 7 3.39 -2.29 -9.69
CA LEU A 7 1.99 -2.38 -9.28
C LEU A 7 1.72 -3.78 -8.76
N GLY A 8 1.59 -3.93 -7.44
CA GLY A 8 1.15 -5.18 -6.87
C GLY A 8 -0.38 -5.32 -6.89
N LEU A 9 -0.86 -6.45 -6.39
CA LEU A 9 -2.26 -6.84 -6.50
C LEU A 9 -3.19 -5.92 -5.69
N LEU A 10 -4.34 -5.56 -6.29
CA LEU A 10 -5.46 -4.96 -5.58
C LEU A 10 -6.34 -6.08 -5.00
N THR A 11 -6.36 -6.20 -3.67
CA THR A 11 -7.21 -7.20 -2.98
C THR A 11 -8.46 -6.52 -2.46
N ALA A 12 -9.63 -6.93 -2.97
CA ALA A 12 -10.91 -6.45 -2.47
C ALA A 12 -11.26 -7.13 -1.15
N VAL A 13 -11.35 -6.34 -0.08
CA VAL A 13 -11.81 -6.84 1.23
C VAL A 13 -13.29 -6.50 1.38
N THR A 14 -14.14 -7.52 1.39
CA THR A 14 -15.61 -7.36 1.46
C THR A 14 -16.15 -7.40 2.88
N THR A 15 -15.28 -7.58 3.88
CA THR A 15 -15.61 -7.63 5.30
C THR A 15 -14.98 -6.46 6.05
N ASN A 16 -15.42 -6.21 7.27
CA ASN A 16 -14.76 -5.22 8.12
C ASN A 16 -13.34 -5.68 8.45
N MET A 17 -12.37 -4.78 8.22
CA MET A 17 -10.96 -5.04 8.54
C MET A 17 -10.80 -5.34 10.03
N ASN A 18 -10.17 -6.46 10.34
CA ASN A 18 -9.81 -6.88 11.68
C ASN A 18 -8.45 -7.59 11.66
N GLN A 19 -7.88 -7.87 12.82
CA GLN A 19 -6.52 -8.42 12.92
C GLN A 19 -6.33 -9.76 12.19
N HIS A 20 -7.38 -10.59 12.09
CA HIS A 20 -7.30 -11.87 11.39
C HIS A 20 -7.28 -11.67 9.88
N VAL A 21 -8.15 -10.78 9.37
CA VAL A 21 -8.19 -10.45 7.95
C VAL A 21 -6.88 -9.78 7.53
N TYR A 22 -6.38 -8.85 8.35
CA TYR A 22 -5.12 -8.17 8.09
C TYR A 22 -3.93 -9.12 8.09
N PHE A 23 -3.84 -10.00 9.09
CA PHE A 23 -2.82 -11.06 9.14
C PHE A 23 -2.80 -11.90 7.86
N ASN A 24 -3.98 -12.36 7.38
CA ASN A 24 -4.04 -13.15 6.16
C ASN A 24 -3.58 -12.35 4.93
N ILE A 25 -3.89 -11.05 4.87
CA ILE A 25 -3.39 -10.19 3.79
C ILE A 25 -1.85 -10.09 3.86
N LEU A 26 -1.28 -9.97 5.06
CA LEU A 26 0.16 -9.96 5.24
C LEU A 26 0.80 -11.26 4.72
N ASP A 27 0.26 -12.40 5.15
CA ASP A 27 0.82 -13.72 4.84
C ASP A 27 0.60 -14.13 3.38
N ASP A 28 -0.61 -13.95 2.87
CA ASP A 28 -0.99 -14.45 1.54
C ASP A 28 -0.55 -13.51 0.40
N GLN A 29 -0.37 -12.22 0.68
CA GLN A 29 -0.16 -11.20 -0.35
C GLN A 29 1.11 -10.38 -0.14
N VAL A 30 1.35 -9.89 1.09
CA VAL A 30 2.48 -8.98 1.36
C VAL A 30 3.81 -9.70 1.35
N LEU A 31 3.90 -10.83 2.04
CA LEU A 31 5.14 -11.57 2.13
C LEU A 31 5.62 -12.12 0.77
N PRO A 32 4.78 -12.79 -0.05
CA PRO A 32 5.21 -13.28 -1.36
C PRO A 32 5.66 -12.16 -2.31
N PHE A 33 4.96 -11.02 -2.31
CA PHE A 33 5.37 -9.88 -3.14
C PHE A 33 6.67 -9.24 -2.64
N SER A 34 6.88 -9.18 -1.33
CA SER A 34 8.12 -8.64 -0.75
C SER A 34 9.32 -9.54 -1.07
N GLN A 35 9.13 -10.86 -1.05
CA GLN A 35 10.11 -11.85 -1.51
C GLN A 35 10.43 -11.65 -3.00
N HIS A 36 9.40 -11.49 -3.84
CA HIS A 36 9.59 -11.22 -5.27
C HIS A 36 10.41 -9.95 -5.52
N LEU A 37 10.13 -8.86 -4.80
CA LEU A 37 10.90 -7.62 -4.92
C LEU A 37 12.34 -7.77 -4.44
N HIS A 38 12.56 -8.52 -3.37
CA HIS A 38 13.91 -8.84 -2.91
C HIS A 38 14.69 -9.61 -3.99
N ASP A 39 14.08 -10.63 -4.58
CA ASP A 39 14.72 -11.45 -5.62
C ASP A 39 15.00 -10.66 -6.91
N GLU A 40 14.13 -9.73 -7.28
CA GLU A 40 14.23 -8.98 -8.55
C GLU A 40 15.02 -7.68 -8.44
N TYR A 41 14.83 -6.90 -7.37
CA TYR A 41 15.29 -5.50 -7.30
C TYR A 41 16.25 -5.19 -6.15
N ALA A 42 16.33 -5.99 -5.08
CA ALA A 42 17.06 -5.57 -3.88
C ALA A 42 17.66 -6.70 -3.02
N GLN A 43 18.97 -6.59 -2.73
CA GLN A 43 19.63 -7.30 -1.62
C GLN A 43 19.28 -6.71 -0.22
N VAL A 44 18.38 -5.73 -0.15
CA VAL A 44 17.98 -5.03 1.07
C VAL A 44 16.47 -5.19 1.25
N ALA A 45 16.04 -5.53 2.46
CA ALA A 45 14.64 -5.75 2.78
C ALA A 45 13.80 -4.48 2.45
N PRO A 46 12.69 -4.61 1.71
CA PRO A 46 11.74 -3.52 1.51
C PRO A 46 11.20 -2.98 2.83
N ILE A 47 10.78 -1.71 2.81
CA ILE A 47 10.17 -1.01 3.94
C ILE A 47 8.64 -1.00 3.72
N PHE A 48 7.91 -1.61 4.63
CA PHE A 48 6.46 -1.62 4.66
C PHE A 48 5.89 -0.46 5.46
N LYS A 49 4.93 0.27 4.89
CA LYS A 49 4.23 1.37 5.54
C LYS A 49 2.71 1.16 5.47
N ASP A 50 2.06 1.25 6.63
CA ASP A 50 0.61 1.30 6.78
C ASP A 50 0.17 2.56 7.56
N ASN A 51 -1.13 2.67 7.89
CA ASN A 51 -1.71 3.83 8.58
C ASN A 51 -1.65 3.79 10.12
N ASN A 52 -0.93 2.83 10.71
CA ASN A 52 -0.77 2.65 12.16
C ASN A 52 -2.11 2.49 12.91
N SER A 53 -3.12 1.88 12.26
CA SER A 53 -4.41 1.59 12.91
C SER A 53 -4.26 0.61 14.07
N THR A 54 -5.23 0.59 14.99
CA THR A 54 -5.22 -0.36 16.12
C THR A 54 -5.21 -1.83 15.69
N VAL A 55 -5.72 -2.13 14.49
CA VAL A 55 -5.68 -3.47 13.91
C VAL A 55 -4.26 -3.84 13.49
N HIS A 56 -3.51 -2.91 12.90
CA HIS A 56 -2.15 -3.13 12.40
C HIS A 56 -1.11 -3.15 13.53
N ARG A 57 -1.48 -2.66 14.72
CA ARG A 57 -0.65 -2.71 15.94
C ARG A 57 -1.10 -3.77 16.94
N ALA A 58 -2.00 -4.67 16.54
CA ALA A 58 -2.35 -5.81 17.38
C ALA A 58 -1.12 -6.70 17.62
N GLY A 59 -0.99 -7.30 18.81
CA GLY A 59 0.21 -8.05 19.20
C GLY A 59 0.63 -9.10 18.16
N ARG A 60 -0.33 -9.89 17.64
CA ARG A 60 -0.08 -10.87 16.59
C ARG A 60 0.51 -10.28 15.30
N ILE A 61 0.16 -9.04 14.97
CA ILE A 61 0.68 -8.36 13.77
C ILE A 61 2.12 -7.90 14.02
N CYS A 62 2.40 -7.36 15.21
CA CYS A 62 3.76 -7.03 15.61
C CYS A 62 4.66 -8.28 15.60
N ASP A 63 4.20 -9.38 16.20
CA ASP A 63 4.93 -10.65 16.22
C ASP A 63 5.24 -11.14 14.78
N TRP A 64 4.27 -11.02 13.87
CA TRP A 64 4.46 -11.39 12.47
C TRP A 64 5.53 -10.54 11.77
N PHE A 65 5.56 -9.23 12.01
CA PHE A 65 6.62 -8.37 11.44
C PHE A 65 8.00 -8.67 12.05
N ASP A 66 8.07 -8.99 13.34
CA ASP A 66 9.33 -9.38 13.99
C ASP A 66 9.86 -10.69 13.39
N GLU A 67 8.99 -11.68 13.19
CA GLU A 67 9.31 -12.98 12.55
C GLU A 67 9.83 -12.80 11.10
N HIS A 68 9.29 -11.82 10.36
CA HIS A 68 9.61 -11.58 8.94
C HIS A 68 10.55 -10.39 8.68
N SER A 69 11.18 -9.85 9.74
CA SER A 69 12.03 -8.65 9.69
C SER A 69 13.22 -8.73 8.72
N HIS A 70 13.66 -9.93 8.35
CA HIS A 70 14.72 -10.17 7.37
C HIS A 70 14.23 -10.02 5.92
N THR A 71 12.93 -10.14 5.66
CA THR A 71 12.31 -10.00 4.35
C THR A 71 11.62 -8.65 4.19
N LEU A 72 11.06 -8.10 5.27
CA LEU A 72 10.24 -6.90 5.23
C LEU A 72 10.39 -6.11 6.54
N LEU A 73 10.75 -4.83 6.44
CA LEU A 73 10.88 -3.94 7.60
C LEU A 73 9.60 -3.14 7.80
N HIS A 74 8.96 -3.24 8.96
CA HIS A 74 7.81 -2.40 9.30
C HIS A 74 8.26 -1.00 9.71
N LEU A 75 7.78 0.02 9.00
CA LEU A 75 8.07 1.41 9.33
C LEU A 75 7.15 1.90 10.45
N ASP A 76 7.72 2.14 11.63
CA ASP A 76 7.00 2.81 12.71
C ASP A 76 6.91 4.31 12.41
N TRP A 77 5.79 4.72 11.80
CA TRP A 77 5.49 6.12 11.47
C TRP A 77 4.44 6.69 12.44
N PRO A 78 4.54 7.97 12.84
CA PRO A 78 3.57 8.58 13.75
C PRO A 78 2.13 8.42 13.27
N ALA A 79 1.28 7.88 14.14
CA ALA A 79 -0.14 7.78 13.88
C ALA A 79 -0.73 9.18 13.66
N LYS A 80 -1.59 9.32 12.64
CA LYS A 80 -2.34 10.55 12.28
C LYS A 80 -1.58 11.61 11.45
N SER A 81 -0.85 11.18 10.43
CA SER A 81 -0.46 12.07 9.32
C SER A 81 -1.27 11.76 8.05
N PRO A 82 -2.59 12.08 7.99
CA PRO A 82 -3.40 11.83 6.79
C PRO A 82 -2.83 12.55 5.56
N ASP A 83 -2.20 13.70 5.75
CA ASP A 83 -1.55 14.48 4.68
C ASP A 83 -0.33 13.78 4.04
N LEU A 84 0.16 12.70 4.66
CA LEU A 84 1.35 11.93 4.28
C LEU A 84 1.03 10.48 3.87
N ASN A 85 -0.25 10.13 3.68
CA ASN A 85 -0.64 8.83 3.15
C ASN A 85 -0.89 8.92 1.63
N PRO A 86 0.08 8.55 0.77
CA PRO A 86 -0.07 8.60 -0.69
C PRO A 86 -1.22 7.76 -1.21
N ILE A 87 -1.59 6.71 -0.48
CA ILE A 87 -2.64 5.81 -0.91
C ILE A 87 -4.00 6.50 -0.93
N GLU A 88 -4.23 7.51 -0.07
CA GLU A 88 -5.46 8.30 -0.07
C GLU A 88 -5.56 9.13 -1.36
N ASN A 89 -4.47 9.78 -1.79
CA ASN A 89 -4.44 10.50 -3.07
C ASN A 89 -4.68 9.54 -4.26
N LEU A 90 -4.14 8.32 -4.18
CA LEU A 90 -4.35 7.29 -5.19
C LEU A 90 -5.82 6.84 -5.23
N TRP A 91 -6.44 6.64 -4.07
CA TRP A 91 -7.85 6.28 -3.94
C TRP A 91 -8.78 7.38 -4.44
N ASP A 92 -8.53 8.64 -4.05
CA ASP A 92 -9.30 9.80 -4.51
C ASP A 92 -9.26 9.90 -6.04
N MET A 93 -8.07 9.71 -6.63
CA MET A 93 -7.93 9.72 -8.08
C MET A 93 -8.68 8.54 -8.73
N LEU A 94 -8.55 7.32 -8.21
CA LEU A 94 -9.27 6.15 -8.73
C LEU A 94 -10.79 6.36 -8.65
N GLU A 95 -11.27 6.89 -7.53
CA GLU A 95 -12.68 7.22 -7.33
C GLU A 95 -13.15 8.24 -8.38
N GLN A 96 -12.36 9.30 -8.63
CA GLN A 96 -12.67 10.27 -9.68
C GLN A 96 -12.65 9.68 -11.08
N ARG A 97 -11.72 8.76 -11.40
CA ARG A 97 -11.68 8.09 -12.71
C ARG A 97 -12.90 7.22 -12.91
N VAL A 98 -13.29 6.44 -11.91
CA VAL A 98 -14.50 5.63 -11.91
C VAL A 98 -15.75 6.50 -12.06
N LYS A 99 -15.87 7.60 -11.29
CA LYS A 99 -16.97 8.57 -11.38
C LYS A 99 -17.11 9.21 -12.77
N ARG A 100 -15.99 9.42 -13.48
CA ARG A 100 -15.97 9.98 -14.84
C ARG A 100 -16.33 8.98 -15.93
N ARG A 101 -16.47 7.69 -15.62
CA ARG A 101 -16.92 6.71 -16.62
C ARG A 101 -18.37 6.98 -16.98
N ASN A 102 -18.69 6.93 -18.27
CA ASN A 102 -20.07 7.08 -18.76
C ASN A 102 -21.00 5.94 -18.32
N GLN A 103 -20.47 4.86 -17.73
CA GLN A 103 -21.22 3.71 -17.28
C GLN A 103 -21.27 3.65 -15.75
N HIS A 104 -22.43 3.96 -15.18
CA HIS A 104 -22.67 3.75 -13.75
C HIS A 104 -22.67 2.26 -13.41
N SER A 105 -22.01 1.90 -12.31
CA SER A 105 -22.05 0.55 -11.76
C SER A 105 -23.46 0.23 -11.27
N ARG A 106 -23.97 -0.96 -11.58
CA ARG A 106 -25.33 -1.38 -11.19
C ARG A 106 -25.34 -2.21 -9.92
N ASN A 107 -24.18 -2.75 -9.56
CA ASN A 107 -23.97 -3.58 -8.38
C ASN A 107 -22.48 -3.48 -7.95
N LEU A 108 -22.16 -4.12 -6.82
CA LEU A 108 -20.79 -4.12 -6.28
C LEU A 108 -19.77 -4.80 -7.19
N VAL A 109 -20.16 -5.84 -7.92
CA VAL A 109 -19.27 -6.57 -8.84
C VAL A 109 -18.87 -5.66 -10.00
N ASP A 110 -19.83 -4.95 -10.60
CA ASP A 110 -19.56 -3.97 -11.66
C ASP A 110 -18.63 -2.85 -11.17
N LEU A 111 -18.84 -2.38 -9.93
CA LEU A 111 -17.99 -1.35 -9.33
C LEU A 111 -16.56 -1.86 -9.13
N LEU A 112 -16.39 -3.09 -8.61
CA LEU A 112 -15.09 -3.71 -8.45
C LEU A 112 -14.36 -3.87 -9.80
N TYR A 113 -15.07 -4.32 -10.84
CA TYR A 113 -14.50 -4.39 -12.19
C TYR A 113 -14.05 -3.03 -12.71
N GLN A 114 -14.83 -1.97 -12.47
CA GLN A 114 -14.44 -0.61 -12.88
C GLN A 114 -13.20 -0.12 -12.14
N ILE A 115 -13.12 -0.36 -10.82
CA ILE A 115 -11.96 0.00 -10.01
C ILE A 115 -10.72 -0.76 -10.48
N ILE A 116 -10.79 -2.08 -10.63
CA ILE A 116 -9.68 -2.91 -11.12
C ILE A 116 -9.26 -2.46 -12.54
N SER A 117 -10.23 -2.17 -13.41
CA SER A 117 -9.94 -1.69 -14.76
C SER A 117 -9.24 -0.33 -14.78
N GLU A 118 -9.53 0.58 -13.84
CA GLU A 118 -8.78 1.84 -13.72
C GLU A 118 -7.41 1.64 -13.06
N TRP A 119 -7.31 0.73 -12.09
CA TRP A 119 -6.06 0.34 -11.45
C TRP A 119 -5.03 -0.18 -12.45
N LEU A 120 -5.44 -1.09 -13.33
CA LEU A 120 -4.56 -1.69 -14.36
C LEU A 120 -4.12 -0.70 -15.45
N LYS A 121 -4.69 0.51 -15.50
CA LYS A 121 -4.25 1.58 -16.41
C LYS A 121 -3.19 2.48 -15.78
N LEU A 122 -2.89 2.30 -14.50
CA LEU A 122 -1.77 2.99 -13.86
C LEU A 122 -0.48 2.38 -14.38
N ASP A 123 0.52 3.22 -14.60
CA ASP A 123 1.87 2.80 -14.96
C ASP A 123 2.84 3.12 -13.83
N ALA A 124 4.05 2.56 -13.92
CA ALA A 124 5.10 2.80 -12.95
C ALA A 124 5.43 4.31 -12.83
N THR A 125 5.38 5.06 -13.94
CA THR A 125 5.61 6.52 -13.94
C THR A 125 4.64 7.25 -13.00
N TYR A 126 3.36 6.85 -12.98
CA TYR A 126 2.38 7.44 -12.08
C TYR A 126 2.69 7.13 -10.61
N LEU A 127 3.07 5.89 -10.30
CA LEU A 127 3.47 5.49 -8.95
C LEU A 127 4.72 6.25 -8.48
N GLN A 128 5.72 6.40 -9.35
CA GLN A 128 6.94 7.14 -9.04
C GLN A 128 6.63 8.60 -8.73
N ASN A 129 5.86 9.28 -9.59
CA ASN A 129 5.43 10.66 -9.33
C ASN A 129 4.66 10.82 -8.00
N LEU A 130 3.83 9.82 -7.66
CA LEU A 130 3.11 9.79 -6.40
C LEU A 130 4.08 9.69 -5.21
N VAL A 131 5.06 8.77 -5.27
CA VAL A 131 6.10 8.60 -4.25
C VAL A 131 6.97 9.86 -4.13
N ASP A 132 7.45 10.41 -5.24
CA ASP A 132 8.29 11.63 -5.28
C ASP A 132 7.56 12.84 -4.68
N SER A 133 6.26 12.96 -4.96
CA SER A 133 5.43 14.02 -4.38
C SER A 133 5.30 13.90 -2.85
N LEU A 134 5.46 12.70 -2.29
CA LEU A 134 5.53 12.54 -0.84
C LEU A 134 6.91 12.85 -0.31
N GLU A 135 7.97 12.43 -0.99
CA GLU A 135 9.33 12.69 -0.53
C GLU A 135 9.58 14.18 -0.44
N SER A 136 9.09 14.97 -1.41
CA SER A 136 9.11 16.44 -1.32
C SER A 136 8.32 17.01 -0.12
N ARG A 137 7.22 16.35 0.31
CA ARG A 137 6.45 16.72 1.51
C ARG A 137 7.06 16.19 2.82
N GLN A 138 7.84 15.12 2.76
CA GLN A 138 8.53 14.52 3.89
C GLN A 138 9.86 15.22 4.17
N LEU A 139 10.59 15.65 3.13
CA LEU A 139 11.85 16.40 3.23
C LEU A 139 11.65 17.81 3.83
N SER A 140 10.42 18.34 3.84
CA SER A 140 10.08 19.55 4.58
C SER A 140 9.77 19.29 6.07
N SER A 141 9.73 18.03 6.49
CA SER A 141 9.62 17.59 7.89
C SER A 141 11.00 17.18 8.42
N PRO A 142 11.41 17.59 9.64
CA PRO A 142 12.77 17.39 10.14
C PRO A 142 13.21 15.93 10.44
N GLU A 143 12.49 14.91 9.96
CA GLU A 143 12.66 13.50 10.40
C GLU A 143 12.85 12.46 9.28
N ALA A 144 12.93 12.80 7.99
CA ALA A 144 12.82 11.80 6.92
C ALA A 144 14.06 11.66 6.01
N GLU A 145 14.96 10.73 6.36
CA GLU A 145 15.85 10.05 5.41
C GLU A 145 15.65 8.54 5.54
N LEU A 146 14.97 7.92 4.57
CA LEU A 146 14.92 6.46 4.43
C LEU A 146 14.99 6.09 2.94
N HIS A 147 16.13 5.52 2.56
CA HIS A 147 16.36 4.89 1.25
C HIS A 147 15.98 3.41 1.34
N GLY A 148 14.90 3.03 0.67
CA GLY A 148 14.41 1.65 0.58
C GLY A 148 13.12 1.59 -0.23
N ILE A 149 12.79 0.42 -0.78
CA ILE A 149 11.53 0.22 -1.52
C ILE A 149 10.37 0.38 -0.53
N LYS A 150 9.56 1.43 -0.70
CA LYS A 150 8.39 1.73 0.16
C LYS A 150 7.17 0.98 -0.37
N LEU A 151 6.59 0.10 0.45
CA LEU A 151 5.33 -0.61 0.17
C LEU A 151 4.21 0.06 0.95
N CYS A 152 3.18 0.57 0.26
CA CYS A 152 2.05 1.27 0.91
C CYS A 152 0.78 0.41 0.89
N PHE A 153 0.11 0.29 2.04
CA PHE A 153 -1.21 -0.34 2.20
C PHE A 153 -2.15 0.47 3.10
N SER A 154 -3.47 0.25 2.88
CA SER A 154 -4.56 0.74 3.73
C SER A 154 -4.62 0.05 5.07
#